data_AF-A0A3C1MXT3-F1
#
_entry.id   AF-A0A3C1MXT3-F1
#
_cell.length_a   1.000
_cell.length_b   1.000
_cell.length_c   1.000
_cell.angle_alpha   90.00
_cell.angle_beta   90.00
_cell.angle_gamma   90.00
#
_symmetry.space_group_name_H-M   'P 1'
#
loop_
_entity.id
_entity.type
_entity.pdbx_description
1 polymer ?
#
loop_
_entity_poly.entity_id
_entity_poly.type
_entity_poly.pdbx_seq_one_letter_code
_entity_poly.pdbx_strand_id
1 'polypeptide(L)' 'EHEAALADLNCPHLGKNGCEVYDERPLICRLFGTTPQLPCPHGKRPEVMIDSHIEQQIHQYFRETRQVLV' A
#
# COMPACT_ATOMS: atom_id res chain seq x y z
N GLU A 1 5.74 -7.59 -17.44
CA GLU A 1 5.82 -7.72 -15.96
C GLU A 1 4.72 -6.95 -15.25
N HIS A 2 4.54 -5.64 -15.52
CA HIS A 2 3.49 -4.83 -14.87
C HIS A 2 2.04 -5.33 -15.08
N GLU A 3 1.68 -5.77 -16.30
CA GLU A 3 0.32 -6.26 -16.59
C GLU A 3 0.00 -7.58 -15.87
N ALA A 4 0.96 -8.49 -15.75
CA ALA A 4 0.77 -9.73 -15.00
C ALA A 4 0.62 -9.45 -13.50
N ALA A 5 1.38 -8.49 -12.96
CA ALA A 5 1.25 -8.05 -11.58
C ALA A 5 -0.14 -7.48 -11.26
N LEU A 6 -0.73 -6.73 -12.20
CA LEU A 6 -2.10 -6.22 -12.06
C LEU A 6 -3.16 -7.31 -12.21
N ALA A 7 -2.95 -8.26 -13.12
CA ALA A 7 -3.87 -9.38 -13.33
C ALA A 7 -3.92 -10.33 -12.11
N ASP A 8 -2.77 -10.60 -11.51
CA ASP A 8 -2.63 -11.55 -10.40
C ASP A 8 -2.61 -10.88 -9.00
N LEU A 9 -2.71 -9.54 -8.94
CA LEU A 9 -2.50 -8.74 -7.72
C LEU A 9 -1.14 -9.01 -7.04
N ASN A 10 -0.13 -9.36 -7.83
CA ASN A 10 1.24 -9.61 -7.35
C ASN A 10 1.97 -8.27 -7.14
N CYS A 11 1.90 -7.73 -5.92
CA CYS A 11 2.69 -6.56 -5.53
C CYS A 11 4.15 -6.97 -5.25
N PRO A 12 5.17 -6.26 -5.76
CA PRO A 12 6.58 -6.58 -5.48
C PRO A 12 6.94 -6.45 -3.99
N HIS A 13 6.11 -5.74 -3.21
CA HIS A 13 6.26 -5.61 -1.78
C HIS A 13 5.56 -6.71 -0.97
N LEU A 14 4.86 -7.63 -1.64
CA LEU A 14 4.17 -8.72 -0.98
C LEU A 14 5.18 -9.75 -0.48
N GLY A 15 5.02 -10.20 0.77
CA GLY A 15 5.83 -11.28 1.31
C GLY A 15 5.53 -12.62 0.64
N LYS A 16 6.34 -13.65 0.94
CA LYS A 16 6.17 -15.00 0.38
C LYS A 16 4.78 -15.58 0.62
N ASN A 17 4.13 -15.20 1.73
CA ASN A 17 2.79 -15.67 2.09
C ASN A 17 1.72 -14.58 1.96
N GLY A 18 1.98 -13.49 1.22
CA GLY A 18 1.01 -12.41 1.06
C GLY A 18 1.32 -11.16 1.89
N CYS A 19 0.26 -10.54 2.43
CA CYS A 19 0.39 -9.36 3.28
C CYS A 19 0.90 -9.78 4.67
N GLU A 20 2.10 -9.34 5.03
CA GLU A 20 2.78 -9.72 6.27
C GLU A 20 3.10 -8.50 7.16
N VAL A 21 3.54 -8.75 8.40
CA VAL A 21 4.07 -7.70 9.28
C VAL A 21 5.55 -7.53 8.97
N TYR A 22 5.85 -6.57 8.09
CA TYR A 22 7.23 -6.20 7.74
C TYR A 22 7.90 -5.40 8.87
N ASP A 23 9.20 -5.62 9.08
CA ASP A 23 10.04 -4.76 9.92
C ASP A 23 10.10 -3.34 9.34
N GLU A 24 10.34 -3.24 8.03
CA GLU A 24 10.28 -2.00 7.27
C GLU A 24 9.12 -2.04 6.27
N ARG A 25 7.95 -1.60 6.74
CA ARG A 25 6.75 -1.54 5.90
C ARG A 25 6.92 -0.44 4.83
N PRO A 26 6.68 -0.70 3.53
CA PRO A 26 6.63 0.34 2.52
C PRO A 26 5.51 1.36 2.80
N LEU A 27 5.70 2.61 2.38
CA LEU A 27 4.68 3.65 2.59
C LEU A 27 3.34 3.29 1.93
N ILE A 28 3.34 2.64 0.76
CA ILE A 28 2.10 2.22 0.09
C ILE A 28 1.31 1.21 0.93
N CYS A 29 2.02 0.30 1.62
CA CYS A 29 1.43 -0.66 2.55
C CYS A 29 0.89 -0.01 3.84
N ARG A 30 1.21 1.27 4.11
CA ARG A 30 0.59 2.05 5.19
C ARG A 30 -0.73 2.70 4.79
N LEU A 31 -0.98 2.87 3.48
CA LEU A 31 -2.26 3.38 2.95
C LEU A 31 -3.23 2.22 2.64
N PHE A 32 -2.71 1.13 2.08
CA PHE A 32 -3.55 0.00 1.70
C PHE A 32 -4.26 -0.63 2.92
N GLY A 33 -5.58 -0.67 2.87
CA GLY A 33 -6.45 -1.18 3.94
C GLY A 33 -6.69 -0.21 5.09
N THR A 34 -6.09 0.98 5.09
CA THR A 34 -6.19 1.98 6.17
C THR A 34 -6.82 3.30 5.72
N THR A 35 -7.10 3.45 4.42
CA THR A 35 -7.90 4.55 3.84
C THR A 35 -9.14 3.99 3.13
N PRO A 36 -10.26 4.75 3.10
CA PRO A 36 -11.43 4.41 2.28
C PRO A 36 -11.14 4.26 0.79
N GLN A 37 -10.09 4.91 0.27
CA GLN A 37 -9.75 4.91 -1.16
C GLN A 37 -9.01 3.64 -1.59
N LEU A 38 -8.34 2.96 -0.65
CA LEU A 38 -7.60 1.73 -0.90
C LEU A 38 -8.08 0.63 0.07
N PRO A 39 -9.33 0.14 -0.06
CA PRO A 39 -9.86 -0.86 0.85
C PRO A 39 -9.15 -2.21 0.68
N CYS A 40 -8.99 -2.95 1.78
CA CYS A 40 -8.50 -4.33 1.71
C CYS A 40 -9.57 -5.23 1.06
N PRO A 41 -9.23 -6.06 0.05
CA PRO A 41 -10.18 -6.98 -0.60
C PRO A 41 -10.73 -8.04 0.36
N HIS A 42 -10.03 -8.33 1.45
CA HIS A 42 -10.48 -9.25 2.50
C HIS A 42 -11.29 -8.56 3.61
N GLY A 43 -11.64 -7.28 3.44
CA GLY A 43 -12.41 -6.50 4.41
C GLY A 43 -11.63 -6.16 5.70
N LYS A 44 -10.31 -6.36 5.73
CA LYS A 44 -9.47 -6.04 6.89
C LYS A 44 -9.21 -4.53 6.96
N ARG A 45 -9.33 -3.96 8.15
CA ARG A 45 -9.05 -2.55 8.45
C ARG A 45 -8.75 -2.35 9.93
N PRO A 46 -7.96 -1.34 10.32
CA PRO A 46 -7.80 -0.96 11.72
C PRO A 46 -9.10 -0.35 12.28
N GLU A 47 -9.19 -0.26 13.62
CA GLU A 47 -10.29 0.45 14.30
C GLU A 47 -10.27 1.94 13.98
N VAL A 48 -9.07 2.52 13.92
CA VAL A 48 -8.83 3.92 13.58
C VAL A 48 -8.09 3.98 12.24
N MET A 49 -8.70 4.63 11.27
CA MET A 49 -8.11 4.86 9.95
C MET A 49 -6.96 5.87 10.03
N ILE A 50 -6.13 5.90 8.99
CA ILE A 50 -5.09 6.91 8.89
C ILE A 50 -5.71 8.31 8.83
N ASP A 51 -5.05 9.29 9.45
CA ASP A 51 -5.46 10.68 9.35
C ASP A 51 -5.35 11.16 7.89
N SER A 52 -6.38 11.87 7.42
CA SER A 52 -6.49 12.31 6.03
C SER A 52 -5.39 13.29 5.63
N HIS A 53 -4.85 14.08 6.56
CA HIS A 53 -3.71 14.96 6.32
C HIS A 53 -2.42 14.15 6.11
N ILE A 54 -2.25 13.05 6.84
CA ILE A 54 -1.11 12.14 6.64
C ILE A 54 -1.22 11.40 5.30
N GLU A 55 -2.42 10.92 4.93
CA GLU A 55 -2.67 10.33 3.62
C GLU A 55 -2.28 11.31 2.49
N GLN A 56 -2.69 12.58 2.59
CA GLN A 56 -2.33 13.62 1.63
C GLN A 56 -0.83 13.86 1.54
N GLN A 57 -0.12 13.90 2.67
CA GLN A 57 1.34 14.06 2.69
C GLN A 57 2.06 12.89 2.02
N ILE A 58 1.61 11.65 2.27
CA ILE A 58 2.17 10.46 1.62
C ILE A 58 1.95 10.52 0.10
N HIS A 59 0.75 10.92 -0.34
CA HIS A 59 0.49 11.12 -1.77
C HIS A 59 1.37 12.22 -2.38
N GLN A 60 1.58 13.33 -1.66
CA GLN A 60 2.48 14.38 -2.11
C GLN A 60 3.91 13.86 -2.26
N TYR A 61 4.41 13.13 -1.26
CA TYR A 61 5.73 12.52 -1.29
C TYR A 61 5.91 11.57 -2.49
N PHE A 62 4.90 10.74 -2.80
CA PHE A 62 4.93 9.87 -3.98
C PHE A 62 4.96 10.61 -5.31
N ARG A 63 4.34 11.81 -5.38
CA ARG A 63 4.38 12.65 -6.59
C ARG A 63 5.75 13.30 -6.78
N GLU A 64 6.38 13.74 -5.68
CA GLU A 64 7.66 14.44 -5.70
C GLU A 64 8.86 13.50 -5.84
N THR A 65 8.73 12.28 -5.33
CA THR A 65 9.82 11.30 -5.31
C THR A 65 9.63 10.25 -6.38
N ARG A 66 10.58 10.16 -7.32
CA ARG A 66 10.61 9.11 -8.35
C ARG A 66 10.70 7.72 -7.70
N GLN A 67 9.58 7.00 -7.65
CA GLN A 67 9.55 5.60 -7.22
C GLN A 67 10.07 4.73 -8.36
N VAL A 68 11.17 4.01 -8.14
CA VAL A 68 11.64 2.98 -9.07
C VAL A 68 11.05 1.66 -8.60
N LEU A 69 10.29 1.00 -9.46
CA LEU A 69 9.80 -0.35 -9.20
C LEU A 69 11.01 -1.28 -9.04
N VAL A 70 11.10 -1.95 -7.90
CA VAL A 70 12.08 -3.03 -7.62
C VAL A 70 11.52 -4.38 -8.04
#